data_AF-A0AAN8FWY2-F1
#
_entry.id   AF-A0AAN8FWY2-F1
#
_cell.length_a   1.000
_cell.length_b   1.000
_cell.length_c   1.000
_cell.angle_alpha   90.00
_cell.angle_beta   90.00
_cell.angle_gamma   90.00
#
_symmetry.space_group_name_H-M   'P 1'
#
loop_
_entity.id
_entity.type
_entity.pdbx_description
1 polymer ?
#
loop_
_entity_poly.entity_id
_entity_poly.type
_entity_poly.pdbx_seq_one_letter_code
_entity_poly.pdbx_strand_id
1 'polypeptide(L)'
;VSRPTWGRCVSALAVDNKFMVCGGGVNLGIWHLGMYSLAAPMEADNVRHLTCEMTTDKILTGSMHPILSQWDHSGKKISDVIDSAPMHTAEFLARLTST
;
A
#
# COMPACT_ATOMS: atom_id res chain seq x y z
N VAL A 1 18.24 -9.73 18.05
CA VAL A 1 17.02 -8.89 17.98
C VAL A 1 16.38 -9.10 16.61
N SER A 2 15.22 -9.76 16.52
CA SER A 2 14.50 -9.93 15.26
C SER A 2 13.98 -8.55 14.82
N ARG A 3 14.44 -8.03 13.67
CA ARG A 3 13.89 -6.76 13.20
C ARG A 3 12.49 -7.00 12.63
N PRO A 4 11.53 -6.08 12.82
CA PRO A 4 10.17 -6.22 12.27
C PRO A 4 10.20 -6.56 10.78
N THR A 5 9.34 -7.47 10.34
CA THR A 5 9.21 -7.88 8.93
C THR A 5 8.43 -6.86 8.10
N TRP A 6 7.53 -6.10 8.73
CA TRP A 6 6.67 -5.11 8.07
C TRP A 6 7.21 -3.68 8.22
N GLY A 7 6.90 -2.82 7.24
CA GLY A 7 7.31 -1.40 7.27
C GLY A 7 8.79 -1.14 6.99
N ARG A 8 9.54 -2.14 6.48
CA ARG A 8 10.93 -1.93 6.01
C ARG A 8 10.96 -1.29 4.63
N CYS A 9 11.90 -0.36 4.45
CA CYS A 9 12.13 0.38 3.20
C CYS A 9 10.84 1.06 2.74
N VAL A 10 10.61 2.27 3.25
CA VAL A 10 9.40 3.04 2.93
C VAL A 10 9.55 3.61 1.52
N SER A 11 8.89 2.97 0.57
CA SER A 11 8.70 3.46 -0.80
C SER A 11 7.24 3.81 -1.08
N ALA A 12 6.31 3.31 -0.27
CA ALA A 12 4.89 3.58 -0.36
C ALA A 12 4.36 4.03 1.00
N LEU A 13 3.59 5.13 1.00
CA LEU A 13 3.04 5.75 2.20
C LEU A 13 1.69 6.40 1.88
N ALA A 14 0.66 6.05 2.66
CA ALA A 14 -0.62 6.75 2.69
C ALA A 14 -1.07 6.93 4.14
N VAL A 15 -1.70 8.06 4.44
CA VAL A 15 -2.10 8.44 5.80
C VAL A 15 -3.54 8.93 5.80
N ASP A 16 -4.30 8.50 6.79
CA ASP A 16 -5.54 9.16 7.20
C ASP A 16 -5.40 9.65 8.67
N ASN A 17 -6.50 10.07 9.29
CA ASN A 17 -6.49 10.60 10.66
C ASN A 17 -6.13 9.59 11.75
N LYS A 18 -6.31 8.28 11.53
CA LYS A 18 -6.19 7.22 12.54
C LYS A 18 -5.20 6.14 12.15
N PHE A 19 -5.06 5.88 10.86
CA PHE A 19 -4.26 4.83 10.27
C PHE A 19 -3.26 5.36 9.26
N MET A 20 -2.21 4.58 9.08
CA MET A 20 -1.19 4.80 8.07
C MET A 20 -0.89 3.47 7.39
N VAL A 21 -0.87 3.47 6.06
CA VAL A 21 -0.29 2.38 5.28
C VAL A 21 1.14 2.76 4.96
N CYS A 22 2.12 1.95 5.36
CA CYS A 22 3.51 2.22 5.01
C CYS A 22 4.36 0.96 4.81
N GLY A 23 5.41 1.11 4.00
CA GLY A 23 6.38 0.07 3.68
C GLY A 23 6.80 0.12 2.22
N GLY A 24 7.08 -1.04 1.65
CA GLY A 24 7.23 -1.17 0.19
C GLY A 24 8.45 -1.93 -0.28
N GLY A 25 9.45 -2.19 0.57
CA GLY A 25 10.55 -3.09 0.22
C GLY A 25 10.15 -4.57 0.11
N VAL A 26 9.27 -5.04 1.00
CA VAL A 26 8.82 -6.45 1.03
C VAL A 26 7.33 -6.54 1.33
N ASN A 27 6.90 -6.05 2.50
CA ASN A 27 5.50 -6.07 2.91
C ASN A 27 5.03 -4.68 3.32
N LEU A 28 3.79 -4.36 2.98
CA LEU A 28 3.07 -3.23 3.54
C LEU A 28 2.46 -3.60 4.90
N GLY A 29 2.16 -2.59 5.69
CA GLY A 29 1.40 -2.74 6.93
C GLY A 29 0.48 -1.56 7.13
N ILE A 30 -0.69 -1.83 7.72
CA ILE A 30 -1.61 -0.83 8.23
C ILE A 30 -1.25 -0.61 9.70
N TRP A 31 -0.98 0.63 10.08
CA TRP A 31 -0.51 1.03 11.40
C TRP A 31 -1.51 1.96 12.05
N HIS A 32 -1.84 1.73 13.31
CA HIS A 32 -2.66 2.65 14.09
C HIS A 32 -1.78 3.75 14.67
N LEU A 33 -2.01 5.01 14.28
CA LEU A 33 -1.13 6.14 14.64
C LEU A 33 -1.14 6.42 16.14
N GLY A 34 -2.31 6.42 16.77
CA GLY A 34 -2.42 6.70 18.21
C GLY A 34 -1.87 5.61 19.13
N MET A 35 -1.69 4.39 18.63
CA MET A 35 -1.21 3.22 19.40
C MET A 35 0.22 2.83 19.03
N TYR A 36 0.76 3.43 17.97
CA TYR A 36 2.08 3.12 17.40
C TYR A 36 2.28 1.62 17.14
N SER A 37 1.22 0.94 16.71
CA SER A 37 1.20 -0.52 16.55
C SER A 37 0.69 -0.93 15.18
N LEU A 38 1.18 -2.08 14.69
CA LEU A 38 0.66 -2.71 13.48
C LEU A 38 -0.80 -3.14 13.75
N ALA A 39 -1.73 -2.63 12.97
CA ALA A 39 -3.15 -2.98 13.02
C ALA A 39 -3.43 -4.20 12.13
N ALA A 40 -2.85 -4.22 10.92
CA ALA A 40 -3.02 -5.32 9.99
C ALA A 40 -1.81 -5.49 9.06
N PRO A 41 -1.35 -6.73 8.82
CA PRO A 41 -0.37 -7.02 7.79
C PRO A 41 -1.02 -7.01 6.39
N MET A 42 -0.30 -6.52 5.40
CA MET A 42 -0.70 -6.62 3.98
C MET A 42 0.30 -7.52 3.27
N GLU A 43 -0.02 -8.81 3.21
CA GLU A 43 0.90 -9.84 2.70
C GLU A 43 0.84 -9.90 1.17
N ALA A 44 2.02 -9.79 0.55
CA ALA A 44 2.19 -9.91 -0.89
C ALA A 44 3.49 -10.66 -1.20
N ASP A 45 3.40 -11.74 -1.99
CA ASP A 45 4.56 -12.55 -2.32
C ASP A 45 5.39 -11.91 -3.43
N ASN A 46 6.66 -11.63 -3.14
CA ASN A 46 7.65 -11.08 -4.08
C ASN A 46 7.25 -9.75 -4.74
N VAL A 47 6.46 -8.92 -4.06
CA VAL A 47 6.03 -7.60 -4.56
C VAL A 47 6.80 -6.49 -3.87
N ARG A 48 7.40 -5.59 -4.67
CA ARG A 48 7.96 -4.33 -4.18
C ARG A 48 6.97 -3.19 -4.43
N HIS A 49 6.26 -2.74 -3.41
CA HIS A 49 5.32 -1.64 -3.53
C HIS A 49 6.05 -0.29 -3.62
N LEU A 50 5.72 0.49 -4.63
CA LEU A 50 6.37 1.77 -4.94
C LEU A 50 5.50 2.97 -4.61
N THR A 51 4.21 2.74 -4.41
CA THR A 51 3.23 3.79 -4.18
C THR A 51 1.99 3.19 -3.54
N CYS A 52 1.30 4.00 -2.75
CA CYS A 52 0.09 3.61 -2.04
C CYS A 52 -0.82 4.82 -1.92
N GLU A 53 -2.12 4.57 -2.06
CA GLU A 53 -3.18 5.54 -1.83
C GLU A 53 -4.24 4.87 -0.96
N MET A 54 -4.73 5.59 0.04
CA MET A 54 -5.76 5.10 0.96
C MET A 54 -6.97 6.02 0.87
N THR A 55 -8.10 5.45 0.46
CA THR A 55 -9.40 6.13 0.46
C THR A 55 -10.28 5.58 1.59
N THR A 56 -11.48 6.15 1.76
CA THR A 56 -12.45 5.67 2.74
C THR A 56 -12.92 4.23 2.47
N ASP A 57 -12.86 3.78 1.22
CA ASP A 57 -13.47 2.53 0.79
C ASP A 57 -12.44 1.42 0.60
N LYS A 58 -11.21 1.79 0.21
CA LYS A 58 -10.16 0.84 -0.18
C LYS A 58 -8.77 1.44 -0.08
N ILE A 59 -7.80 0.56 -0.15
CA ILE A 59 -6.40 0.91 -0.32
C ILE A 59 -5.95 0.42 -1.70
N LEU A 60 -5.25 1.26 -2.45
CA LEU A 60 -4.65 0.94 -3.73
C LEU A 60 -3.13 1.00 -3.63
N THR A 61 -2.45 0.01 -4.18
CA THR A 61 -0.98 -0.06 -4.13
C THR A 61 -0.43 -0.37 -5.51
N GLY A 62 0.58 0.40 -5.93
CA GLY A 62 1.35 0.15 -7.14
C GLY A 62 2.69 -0.50 -6.84
N SER A 63 3.18 -1.30 -7.78
CA SER A 63 4.46 -2.01 -7.67
C SER A 63 5.23 -1.96 -9.00
N MET A 64 6.30 -2.75 -9.12
CA MET A 64 7.00 -2.96 -10.41
C MET A 64 6.20 -3.83 -11.39
N HIS A 65 5.10 -4.45 -10.95
CA HIS A 65 4.21 -5.21 -11.83
C HIS A 65 3.26 -4.26 -12.58
N PRO A 66 2.79 -4.64 -13.79
CA PRO A 66 1.87 -3.83 -14.60
C PRO A 66 0.41 -3.86 -14.09
N ILE A 67 0.22 -4.07 -12.78
CA ILE A 67 -1.07 -4.17 -12.11
C ILE A 67 -1.05 -3.36 -10.82
N LEU A 68 -2.20 -2.79 -10.48
CA LEU A 68 -2.46 -2.24 -9.16
C LEU A 68 -3.10 -3.33 -8.30
N SER A 69 -2.69 -3.44 -7.05
CA SER A 69 -3.40 -4.30 -6.09
C SER A 69 -4.33 -3.46 -5.24
N GLN A 70 -5.55 -3.97 -5.06
CA GLN A 70 -6.60 -3.37 -4.24
C GLN A 70 -6.78 -4.18 -2.95
N TRP A 71 -6.94 -3.46 -1.85
CA TRP A 71 -7.00 -4.01 -0.50
C TRP A 71 -8.13 -3.36 0.28
N ASP A 72 -8.66 -4.08 1.28
CA ASP A 72 -9.50 -3.50 2.31
C ASP A 72 -8.67 -2.97 3.49
N HIS A 73 -9.30 -2.24 4.41
CA HIS A 73 -8.66 -1.72 5.63
C HIS A 73 -8.34 -2.79 6.69
N SER A 74 -8.67 -4.06 6.43
CA SER A 74 -8.20 -5.20 7.24
C SER A 74 -6.90 -5.80 6.71
N GLY A 75 -6.34 -5.23 5.63
CA GLY A 75 -5.11 -5.69 4.99
C GLY A 75 -5.31 -6.88 4.06
N LYS A 76 -6.56 -7.27 3.78
CA LYS A 76 -6.87 -8.37 2.87
C LYS A 76 -6.91 -7.85 1.43
N LYS A 77 -6.23 -8.59 0.54
CA LYS A 77 -6.27 -8.32 -0.90
C LYS A 77 -7.66 -8.63 -1.45
N ILE A 78 -8.25 -7.67 -2.15
CA ILE A 78 -9.57 -7.78 -2.80
C ILE A 78 -9.40 -8.24 -4.24
N SER A 79 -8.62 -7.52 -5.03
CA SER A 79 -8.45 -7.75 -6.46
C SER A 79 -7.17 -7.12 -7.00
N ASP A 80 -6.79 -7.51 -8.21
CA ASP A 80 -5.81 -6.77 -9.02
C ASP A 80 -6.55 -6.00 -10.12
N VAL A 81 -6.17 -4.74 -10.30
CA VAL A 81 -6.69 -3.85 -11.33
C VAL A 81 -5.63 -3.76 -12.42
N ILE A 82 -6.00 -4.18 -13.63
CA ILE A 82 -5.12 -4.08 -14.81
C ILE A 82 -5.03 -2.61 -15.18
N ASP A 83 -3.82 -2.06 -15.12
CA ASP A 83 -3.55 -0.75 -15.68
C ASP A 83 -3.43 -0.89 -17.20
N SER A 84 -4.27 -0.18 -17.95
CA SER A 84 -4.21 -0.17 -19.42
C SER A 84 -3.00 0.60 -19.96
N ALA A 85 -2.24 1.29 -19.09
CA ALA A 85 -1.02 2.01 -19.41
C ALA A 85 0.15 1.53 -18.53
N PRO A 86 0.87 0.47 -18.90
CA PRO A 86 1.89 -0.18 -18.06
C PRO A 86 3.11 0.68 -17.70
N MET A 87 3.26 1.91 -18.24
CA MET A 87 4.45 2.73 -18.03
C MET A 87 4.40 3.69 -16.84
N HIS A 88 3.24 4.02 -16.25
CA HIS A 88 3.20 5.06 -15.20
C HIS A 88 2.18 4.80 -14.08
N THR A 89 2.31 3.65 -13.41
CA THR A 89 1.53 3.30 -12.21
C THR A 89 1.59 4.37 -11.11
N ALA A 90 2.72 5.10 -11.01
CA ALA A 90 2.88 6.23 -10.09
C ALA A 90 2.14 7.51 -10.55
N GLU A 91 2.06 7.81 -11.85
CA GLU A 91 1.27 8.95 -12.33
C GLU A 91 -0.23 8.66 -12.28
N PHE A 92 -0.64 7.40 -12.46
CA PHE A 92 -2.05 7.02 -12.36
C PHE A 92 -2.61 7.29 -10.95
N LEU A 93 -1.89 6.90 -9.89
CA LEU A 93 -2.29 7.24 -8.52
C LEU A 93 -2.19 8.76 -8.26
N ALA A 94 -1.16 9.44 -8.78
CA ALA A 94 -1.09 10.91 -8.67
C ALA A 94 -2.31 11.60 -9.32
N ARG A 95 -2.83 11.06 -10.43
CA ARG A 95 -4.07 11.54 -11.07
C ARG A 95 -5.33 11.22 -10.26
N LEU A 96 -5.40 10.09 -9.56
CA LEU A 96 -6.54 9.76 -8.68
C LEU A 96 -6.63 10.70 -7.47
N THR A 97 -5.49 11.12 -6.92
CA THR A 97 -5.43 12.06 -5.78
C THR A 97 -5.66 13.54 -6.13
N SER A 98 -5.81 13.90 -7.42
CA SER A 98 -5.89 15.30 -7.90
C SER A 98 -7.33 15.82 -8.12
N THR A 99 -8.36 15.09 -7.66
CA THR A 99 -9.78 15.51 -7.68
C THR A 99 -10.33 15.68 -6.28
#